data_AF-R5RWP3-F1
#
_entry.id   AF-R5RWP3-F1
#
_cell.length_a   1.000
_cell.length_b   1.000
_cell.length_c   1.000
_cell.angle_alpha   90.00
_cell.angle_beta   90.00
_cell.angle_gamma   90.00
#
_symmetry.space_group_name_H-M   'P 1'
#
loop_
_entity.id
_entity.type
_entity.pdbx_description
1 polymer ?
#
loop_
_entity_poly.entity_id
_entity_poly.type
_entity_poly.pdbx_seq_one_letter_code
_entity_poly.pdbx_strand_id
1 'polypeptide(L)'
;MIRKNRPLMRAAQLEYDDVYQQLALRLIKAVAGFDPQKGTLQQHIFAQLKYELLNCKSAYRLCGLTGAPKEYRKKDMVSLDALSENSPLYEGTMAA
;
A
#
# COMPACT_ATOMS: atom_id res chain seq x y z
N MET A 1 1.53 19.06 11.05
CA MET A 1 0.38 18.30 11.58
C MET A 1 0.43 16.78 11.30
N ILE A 2 1.07 16.31 10.22
CA ILE A 2 1.04 14.88 9.83
C ILE A 2 2.10 13.99 10.54
N ARG A 3 3.14 14.58 11.16
CA ARG A 3 4.11 13.84 12.00
C ARG A 3 3.47 13.08 13.18
N LYS A 4 2.27 13.47 13.63
CA LYS A 4 1.57 12.83 14.76
C LYS A 4 1.14 11.38 14.47
N ASN A 5 0.94 11.02 13.20
CA ASN A 5 0.48 9.67 12.82
C ASN A 5 1.63 8.69 12.52
N ARG A 6 2.88 9.13 12.68
CA ARG A 6 4.07 8.29 12.45
C ARG A 6 4.07 6.96 13.22
N PRO A 7 3.60 6.89 14.50
CA PRO A 7 3.54 5.63 15.24
C PRO A 7 2.55 4.63 14.62
N LEU A 8 1.37 5.10 14.20
CA LEU A 8 0.33 4.28 13.57
C LEU A 8 0.77 3.75 12.20
N MET A 9 1.50 4.58 11.45
CA MET A 9 2.08 4.19 10.15
C MET A 9 3.17 3.13 10.30
N ARG A 10 4.09 3.30 11.27
CA ARG A 10 5.09 2.28 11.60
C ARG A 10 4.46 0.97 12.09
N ALA A 11 3.45 1.04 12.95
CA ALA A 11 2.74 -0.14 13.44
C ALA A 11 2.03 -0.91 12.31
N ALA A 12 1.61 -0.19 11.25
CA ALA A 12 1.06 -0.79 10.04
C ALA A 12 2.13 -1.23 9.01
N GLN A 13 3.43 -1.10 9.34
CA GLN A 13 4.56 -1.36 8.43
C GLN A 13 4.48 -0.59 7.10
N LEU A 14 3.82 0.58 7.12
CA LEU A 14 3.68 1.44 5.95
C LEU A 14 4.88 2.38 5.86
N GLU A 15 5.54 2.40 4.71
CA GLU A 15 6.58 3.38 4.42
C GLU A 15 5.94 4.74 4.19
N TYR A 16 6.46 5.73 4.92
CA TYR A 16 5.82 7.05 5.02
C TYR A 16 5.81 7.77 3.67
N ASP A 17 6.89 7.64 2.91
CA ASP A 17 7.05 8.32 1.62
C ASP A 17 6.16 7.68 0.54
N ASP A 18 6.06 6.35 0.50
CA ASP A 18 5.16 5.64 -0.42
C ASP A 18 3.70 6.03 -0.20
N VAL A 19 3.24 6.06 1.06
CA VAL A 19 1.85 6.44 1.34
C VAL A 19 1.60 7.89 0.95
N TYR A 20 2.57 8.78 1.14
CA TYR A 20 2.44 10.16 0.69
C TYR A 20 2.37 10.29 -0.83
N GLN A 21 3.25 9.61 -1.56
CA GLN A 21 3.24 9.59 -3.02
C GLN A 21 1.92 9.03 -3.56
N GLN A 22 1.41 7.95 -2.96
CA GLN A 22 0.13 7.36 -3.35
C GLN A 22 -1.05 8.31 -3.08
N LEU A 23 -1.06 8.99 -1.94
CA LEU A 23 -2.09 10.00 -1.65
C LEU A 23 -1.99 11.20 -2.59
N ALA A 24 -0.78 11.63 -2.95
CA ALA A 24 -0.57 12.70 -3.93
C ALA A 24 -1.10 12.29 -5.32
N LEU A 25 -0.79 11.07 -5.77
CA LEU A 25 -1.33 10.52 -7.02
C LEU A 25 -2.86 10.42 -6.99
N ARG A 26 -3.43 9.97 -5.87
CA ARG A 26 -4.89 9.88 -5.73
C ARG A 26 -5.54 11.25 -5.75
N LEU A 27 -4.92 12.25 -5.12
CA LEU A 27 -5.38 13.64 -5.15
C LEU A 27 -5.42 14.18 -6.58
N ILE A 28 -4.35 14.00 -7.35
CA ILE A 28 -4.29 14.43 -8.76
C ILE A 28 -5.43 13.80 -9.56
N LYS A 29 -5.63 12.48 -9.42
CA LYS A 29 -6.71 11.76 -10.10
C LYS A 29 -8.10 12.21 -9.65
N ALA A 30 -8.30 12.47 -8.36
CA ALA A 30 -9.57 12.92 -7.82
C ALA A 30 -9.95 14.32 -8.33
N VAL A 31 -8.96 15.21 -8.48
CA VAL A 31 -9.20 16.54 -9.07
C VAL A 31 -9.49 16.44 -10.57
N ALA A 32 -8.70 15.64 -11.30
CA ALA A 32 -8.89 15.48 -12.75
C ALA A 32 -10.22 14.79 -13.13
N GLY A 33 -10.69 13.86 -12.29
CA GLY A 33 -11.94 13.11 -12.50
C GLY A 33 -13.16 13.68 -11.76
N PHE A 34 -13.04 14.88 -11.17
CA PHE A 34 -14.13 15.47 -10.42
C PHE A 34 -15.29 15.87 -11.32
N ASP A 35 -16.50 15.47 -10.92
CA ASP A 35 -17.75 15.84 -11.56
C ASP A 35 -18.50 16.83 -10.64
N PRO A 36 -18.66 18.10 -11.03
CA PRO A 36 -19.35 19.11 -10.23
C PRO A 36 -20.81 18.76 -9.92
N GLN A 37 -21.44 17.88 -10.71
CA GLN A 37 -22.82 17.45 -10.45
C GLN A 37 -22.92 16.48 -9.26
N LYS A 38 -21.81 15.88 -8.83
CA LYS A 38 -21.75 14.89 -7.75
C LYS A 38 -21.46 15.47 -6.37
N GLY A 39 -21.48 16.80 -6.23
CA GLY A 39 -21.30 17.50 -4.96
C GLY A 39 -20.05 18.38 -4.94
N THR A 40 -19.51 18.62 -3.74
CA THR A 40 -18.36 19.54 -3.59
C THR A 40 -17.02 18.85 -3.83
N LEU A 41 -16.09 19.56 -4.47
CA LEU A 41 -14.74 19.06 -4.76
C LEU A 41 -14.00 18.62 -3.49
N GLN A 42 -14.13 19.39 -2.42
CA GLN A 42 -13.51 19.07 -1.14
C GLN A 42 -14.02 17.73 -0.60
N GLN A 43 -15.34 17.51 -0.54
CA GLN A 43 -15.89 16.24 -0.08
C GLN A 43 -15.46 15.07 -0.97
N HIS A 44 -15.43 15.26 -2.28
CA HIS A 44 -14.94 14.25 -3.23
C HIS A 44 -13.48 13.88 -2.94
N ILE A 45 -12.59 14.86 -2.84
CA ILE A 45 -11.17 14.64 -2.51
C ILE A 45 -11.03 13.91 -1.18
N PHE A 46 -11.71 14.36 -0.13
CA PHE A 46 -11.64 13.73 1.18
C PHE A 46 -12.12 12.28 1.16
N ALA A 47 -13.22 11.98 0.45
CA ALA A 47 -13.71 10.62 0.29
C ALA A 47 -12.67 9.75 -0.44
N GLN A 48 -12.11 10.25 -1.55
CA GLN A 48 -11.11 9.53 -2.33
C GLN A 48 -9.86 9.21 -1.50
N LEU A 49 -9.31 10.18 -0.77
CA LEU A 49 -8.14 9.99 0.08
C LEU A 49 -8.42 9.03 1.25
N LYS A 50 -9.62 9.08 1.84
CA LYS A 50 -10.02 8.15 2.91
C LYS A 50 -10.11 6.71 2.42
N TYR A 51 -10.72 6.49 1.25
CA TYR A 51 -10.74 5.16 0.61
C TYR A 51 -9.34 4.67 0.27
N GLU A 52 -8.48 5.56 -0.23
CA GLU A 52 -7.10 5.25 -0.57
C GLU A 52 -6.33 4.74 0.65
N LEU A 53 -6.45 5.45 1.79
CA LEU A 53 -5.83 5.07 3.06
C LEU A 53 -6.31 3.71 3.58
N LEU A 54 -7.60 3.39 3.41
CA LEU A 54 -8.14 2.06 3.77
C LEU A 54 -7.54 0.96 2.91
N ASN A 55 -7.27 1.24 1.63
CA ASN A 55 -6.71 0.29 0.66
C ASN A 55 -5.18 0.25 0.59
N CYS A 56 -4.47 1.15 1.29
CA CYS A 56 -2.99 1.19 1.33
C CYS A 56 -2.36 -0.07 1.94
N LYS A 57 -3.11 -0.88 2.68
CA LYS A 57 -2.61 -2.11 3.32
C LYS A 57 -2.75 -3.37 2.47
N SER A 58 -3.31 -3.28 1.26
CA SER A 58 -3.49 -4.46 0.41
C SER A 58 -2.14 -5.00 -0.05
N ALA A 59 -2.01 -6.33 -0.09
CA ALA A 59 -0.82 -7.03 -0.58
C ALA A 59 -0.36 -6.50 -1.95
N TYR A 60 -1.29 -6.35 -2.89
CA TYR A 60 -1.03 -5.76 -4.20
C TYR A 60 -0.33 -4.40 -4.13
N ARG A 61 -0.70 -3.55 -3.15
CA ARG A 61 -0.13 -2.21 -3.01
C ARG A 61 1.19 -2.19 -2.24
N LEU A 62 1.38 -3.15 -1.33
CA LEU A 62 2.61 -3.27 -0.55
C LEU A 62 3.75 -3.92 -1.33
N CYS A 63 3.43 -4.80 -2.29
CA CYS A 63 4.45 -5.61 -2.97
C CYS A 63 4.13 -5.99 -4.42
N GLY A 64 3.13 -5.37 -5.06
CA GLY A 64 2.76 -5.67 -6.45
C GLY A 64 2.13 -7.05 -6.67
N LEU A 65 1.92 -7.83 -5.60
CA LEU A 65 1.36 -9.18 -5.69
C LEU A 65 -0.13 -9.14 -6.05
N THR A 66 -0.43 -9.58 -7.26
CA THR A 66 -1.81 -9.68 -7.76
C THR A 66 -2.33 -11.09 -7.48
N GLY A 67 -3.56 -11.23 -6.96
CA GLY A 67 -4.12 -12.53 -6.59
C GLY A 67 -3.73 -13.07 -5.20
N ALA A 68 -2.96 -12.29 -4.41
CA ALA A 68 -2.64 -12.66 -3.04
C ALA A 68 -3.90 -12.72 -2.13
N PRO A 69 -3.97 -13.64 -1.16
CA PRO A 69 -5.07 -13.70 -0.19
C PRO A 69 -5.28 -12.36 0.53
N LYS A 70 -6.52 -12.03 0.88
CA LYS A 70 -6.86 -10.76 1.58
C LYS A 70 -6.09 -10.55 2.89
N GLU A 71 -5.68 -11.64 3.52
CA GLU A 71 -4.93 -11.63 4.78
C GLU A 71 -3.43 -11.46 4.61
N TYR A 72 -2.91 -11.53 3.37
CA TYR A 72 -1.48 -11.42 3.09
C TYR A 72 -0.95 -10.06 3.52
N ARG A 73 0.09 -10.07 4.34
CA ARG A 73 0.76 -8.89 4.90
C ARG A 73 2.25 -8.93 4.61
N LYS A 74 2.90 -7.78 4.79
CA LYS A 74 4.36 -7.64 4.64
C LYS A 74 5.16 -8.59 5.55
N LYS A 75 4.61 -9.01 6.71
CA LYS A 75 5.22 -10.06 7.58
C LYS A 75 5.30 -11.45 6.94
N ASP A 76 4.50 -11.70 5.91
CA ASP A 76 4.49 -12.96 5.16
C ASP A 76 5.51 -12.90 3.98
N MET A 77 6.22 -11.77 3.83
CA MET A 77 7.33 -11.59 2.90
C MET A 77 8.66 -11.84 3.59
N VAL A 78 9.55 -12.57 2.93
CA VAL A 78 10.92 -12.80 3.37
C VAL A 78 11.86 -12.25 2.30
N SER A 79 12.94 -11.56 2.70
CA SER A 79 13.96 -11.09 1.76
C SER A 79 14.69 -12.30 1.16
N LEU A 80 15.02 -12.23 -0.13
CA LEU A 80 15.87 -13.24 -0.76
C LEU A 80 17.23 -13.33 -0.05
N ASP A 81 17.78 -12.20 0.42
CA ASP A 81 19.03 -12.16 1.18
C ASP A 81 18.94 -12.84 2.56
N ALA A 82 17.72 -13.04 3.07
CA ALA A 82 17.48 -13.74 4.33
C ALA A 82 17.33 -15.26 4.14
N LEU A 83 17.27 -15.74 2.89
CA LEU A 83 17.29 -17.16 2.59
C LEU A 83 18.74 -17.65 2.65
N SER A 84 19.03 -18.51 3.62
CA SER A 84 20.25 -19.33 3.61
C SER A 84 20.18 -20.33 2.46
N GLU A 85 21.31 -20.60 1.80
CA GLU A 85 21.43 -21.63 0.73
C GLU A 85 20.96 -23.03 1.18
N ASN A 86 20.90 -23.27 2.50
CA ASN A 86 20.41 -24.53 3.08
C ASN A 86 18.90 -24.52 3.42
N SER A 87 18.16 -23.48 3.04
CA SER A 87 16.73 -23.41 3.28
C SER A 87 15.98 -24.29 2.27
N PRO A 88 14.98 -25.09 2.69
CA PRO A 88 14.18 -25.92 1.77
C PRO A 88 13.42 -25.08 0.71
N LEU A 89 13.29 -23.76 0.94
CA LEU A 89 12.74 -22.83 -0.04
C LEU A 89 13.72 -22.50 -1.17
N TYR A 90 15.04 -22.53 -0.92
CA TYR A 90 16.08 -22.26 -1.92
C TYR A 90 16.18 -23.40 -2.95
N GLU A 91 16.13 -24.66 -2.50
CA GLU A 91 16.11 -25.83 -3.40
C GLU A 91 14.88 -25.83 -4.33
N GLY A 92 13.71 -25.40 -3.82
CA GLY A 92 12.50 -25.29 -4.62
C GLY A 92 12.53 -24.18 -5.67
N THR A 93 13.28 -23.10 -5.43
CA THR A 93 13.43 -21.99 -6.40
C THR A 93 14.44 -22.26 -7.51
N MET A 94 15.42 -23.14 -7.28
CA MET A 94 16.46 -23.50 -8.27
C MET A 94 16.04 -24.63 -9.22
N ALA A 95 14.93 -25.31 -8.93
CA ALA A 95 14.44 -26.47 -9.68
C ALA A 95 13.32 -26.15 -10.70
N ALA A 96 13.04 -24.87 -10.97
CA ALA A 96 12.05 -24.39 -11.93
C ALA A 96 12.71 -23.62 -13.09
#